data_AF-A0A938JGC0-F1
#
_entry.id   AF-A0A938JGC0-F1
#
_cell.length_a   1.000
_cell.length_b   1.000
_cell.length_c   1.000
_cell.angle_alpha   90.00
_cell.angle_beta   90.00
_cell.angle_gamma   90.00
#
_symmetry.space_group_name_H-M   'P 1'
#
loop_
_entity.id
_entity.type
_entity.pdbx_description
1 polymer ?
#
loop_
_entity_poly.entity_id
_entity_poly.type
_entity_poly.pdbx_seq_one_letter_code
_entity_poly.pdbx_strand_id
1 'polypeptide(L)' 'MRDSASPAPALIDQRGVPTHECVCCGCNIFVIRASFEDYDIAAWFLEGECAGCGCPVTVPCPADDPERL' A
#
# COMPACT_ATOMS: atom_id res chain seq x y z
N MET A 1 8.89 -32.51 -5.68
CA MET A 1 8.72 -31.39 -4.73
C MET A 1 7.24 -31.06 -4.79
N ARG A 2 6.49 -31.31 -3.71
CA ARG A 2 5.03 -31.17 -3.74
C ARG A 2 4.69 -29.69 -3.74
N ASP A 3 4.01 -29.24 -4.79
CA ASP A 3 3.32 -27.95 -4.85
C ASP A 3 2.22 -27.93 -3.78
N SER A 4 2.59 -27.55 -2.57
CA SER A 4 1.62 -27.15 -1.55
C SER A 4 1.22 -25.71 -1.85
N ALA A 5 0.34 -25.53 -2.85
CA ALA A 5 -0.37 -24.26 -3.01
C ALA A 5 -1.28 -24.08 -1.80
N SER A 6 -0.75 -23.45 -0.75
CA SER A 6 -1.54 -22.88 0.33
C SER A 6 -2.55 -21.93 -0.31
N PRO A 7 -3.83 -21.92 0.11
CA PRO A 7 -4.79 -20.96 -0.42
C PRO A 7 -4.18 -19.57 -0.23
N ALA A 8 -4.09 -18.80 -1.32
CA ALA A 8 -3.67 -17.41 -1.24
C ALA A 8 -4.54 -16.72 -0.18
N PRO A 9 -3.95 -15.92 0.72
CA PRO A 9 -4.73 -15.20 1.72
C PRO A 9 -5.85 -14.44 1.00
N ALA A 10 -7.07 -14.54 1.51
CA ALA A 10 -8.21 -13.84 0.94
C ALA A 10 -7.87 -12.35 0.89
N LEU A 11 -7.87 -11.76 -0.32
CA LEU A 11 -7.57 -10.34 -0.47
C LEU A 11 -8.70 -9.54 0.18
N ILE A 12 -8.35 -8.66 1.09
CA ILE A 12 -9.30 -7.73 1.72
C ILE A 12 -9.11 -6.34 1.13
N ASP A 13 -10.22 -5.62 0.97
CA ASP A 13 -10.19 -4.22 0.60
C ASP A 13 -9.86 -3.37 1.82
N GLN A 14 -8.69 -2.73 1.81
CA GLN A 14 -8.18 -1.92 2.92
C GLN A 14 -8.31 -0.42 2.64
N ARG A 15 -9.05 -0.03 1.59
CA ARG A 15 -9.26 1.38 1.27
C ARG A 15 -10.16 2.05 2.32
N GLY A 16 -9.91 3.33 2.58
CA GLY A 16 -10.69 4.18 3.47
C GLY A 16 -10.00 4.56 4.78
N VAL A 17 -9.00 3.78 5.22
CA VAL A 17 -8.09 4.15 6.32
C VAL A 17 -6.65 4.05 5.82
N PRO A 18 -5.86 5.13 5.86
CA PRO A 18 -4.46 5.09 5.47
C PRO A 18 -3.68 4.03 6.25
N THR A 19 -2.86 3.22 5.57
CA THR A 19 -2.06 2.15 6.22
C THR A 19 -0.60 2.14 5.80
N HIS A 20 0.30 2.05 6.77
CA HIS A 20 1.75 1.89 6.53
C HIS A 20 2.17 0.43 6.29
N GLU A 21 1.28 -0.52 6.58
CA GLU A 21 1.55 -1.96 6.47
C GLU A 21 0.28 -2.69 6.00
N CYS A 22 0.43 -3.61 5.07
CA CYS A 22 -0.68 -4.38 4.54
C CYS A 22 -1.21 -5.36 5.60
N VAL A 23 -2.47 -5.21 6.02
CA VAL A 23 -3.11 -6.10 7.00
C VAL A 23 -3.23 -7.54 6.50
N CYS A 24 -3.27 -7.75 5.17
CA CYS A 24 -3.32 -9.08 4.56
C CYS A 24 -2.02 -9.89 4.74
N CYS A 25 -0.85 -9.24 4.69
CA CYS A 25 0.43 -9.95 4.51
C CYS A 25 1.65 -9.34 5.22
N GLY A 26 1.51 -8.19 5.89
CA GLY A 26 2.59 -7.49 6.57
C GLY A 26 3.57 -6.73 5.66
N CYS A 27 3.31 -6.66 4.35
CA CYS A 27 4.17 -5.91 3.43
C CYS A 27 3.97 -4.39 3.62
N ASN A 28 5.06 -3.63 3.59
CA ASN A 28 5.08 -2.17 3.72
C ASN A 28 5.53 -1.45 2.43
N ILE A 29 5.51 -2.17 1.29
CA ILE A 29 5.81 -1.61 -0.02
C ILE A 29 4.51 -1.58 -0.83
N PHE A 30 4.22 -0.43 -1.44
CA PHE A 30 3.00 -0.20 -2.20
C PHE A 30 3.30 0.22 -3.63
N VAL A 31 2.45 -0.23 -4.55
CA VAL A 31 2.43 0.24 -5.94
C VAL A 31 1.42 1.38 -6.04
N ILE A 32 1.89 2.55 -6.46
CA ILE A 32 1.08 3.77 -6.55
C ILE A 32 1.36 4.51 -7.86
N ARG A 33 0.43 5.41 -8.22
CA ARG A 33 0.65 6.41 -9.27
C ARG A 33 1.27 7.66 -8.63
N ALA A 34 2.35 8.16 -9.21
CA ALA A 34 3.07 9.33 -8.71
C ALA A 34 3.49 10.27 -9.85
N SER A 35 3.61 11.56 -9.54
CA SER A 35 4.23 12.57 -10.40
C SER A 35 5.61 12.95 -9.85
N PHE A 36 6.51 13.30 -10.77
CA PHE A 36 7.88 13.67 -10.45
C PHE A 36 8.19 15.08 -10.93
N GLU A 37 8.87 15.85 -10.08
CA GLU A 37 9.44 17.17 -10.39
C GLU A 37 10.89 17.18 -9.90
N ASP A 38 11.82 17.71 -10.68
CA ASP A 38 13.25 17.79 -10.32
C ASP A 38 13.87 16.47 -9.82
N TYR A 39 13.50 15.35 -10.44
CA TYR A 39 13.95 13.98 -10.09
C TYR A 39 13.42 13.45 -8.74
N ASP A 40 12.52 14.17 -8.07
CA ASP A 40 11.89 13.77 -6.81
C ASP A 40 10.38 13.56 -6.98
N ILE A 41 9.77 12.81 -6.05
CA ILE A 41 8.31 12.63 -6.01
C ILE A 41 7.66 13.94 -5.56
N ALA A 42 6.89 14.55 -6.45
CA ALA A 42 6.16 15.79 -6.17
C ALA A 42 4.79 15.53 -5.53
N ALA A 43 4.09 14.51 -6.03
CA ALA A 43 2.79 14.09 -5.50
C ALA A 43 2.52 12.62 -5.83
N TRP A 44 1.60 12.01 -5.08
CA TRP A 44 1.11 10.67 -5.34
C TRP A 44 -0.39 10.56 -5.08
N PHE A 45 -1.02 9.60 -5.75
CA PHE A 45 -2.39 9.22 -5.48
C PHE A 45 -2.45 8.36 -4.22
N LEU A 46 -3.50 8.55 -3.42
CA LEU A 46 -3.72 7.76 -2.20
C LEU A 46 -4.26 6.34 -2.50
N GLU A 47 -4.77 6.10 -3.69
CA GLU A 47 -5.12 4.77 -4.17
C GLU A 47 -3.86 3.98 -4.53
N GLY A 48 -3.68 2.81 -3.92
CA GLY A 48 -2.58 1.92 -4.22
C GLY A 48 -2.91 0.44 -4.04
N GLU A 49 -1.92 -0.39 -4.30
CA GLU A 49 -1.97 -1.84 -4.09
C GLU A 49 -0.75 -2.30 -3.28
N CYS A 50 -0.95 -3.28 -2.41
CA CYS A 50 0.16 -3.95 -1.73
C CYS A 50 1.07 -4.66 -2.74
N ALA A 51 2.37 -4.37 -2.72
CA ALA A 51 3.32 -5.01 -3.64
C ALA A 51 3.52 -6.52 -3.36
N GLY A 52 3.22 -6.98 -2.14
CA GLY A 52 3.37 -8.38 -1.74
C GLY A 52 2.19 -9.28 -2.11
N CYS A 53 0.95 -8.80 -1.98
CA CYS A 53 -0.24 -9.61 -2.20
C CYS A 53 -1.28 -9.01 -3.16
N GLY A 54 -1.15 -7.74 -3.55
CA GLY A 54 -2.12 -7.05 -4.41
C GLY A 54 -3.42 -6.62 -3.71
N CYS A 55 -3.52 -6.70 -2.37
CA CYS A 55 -4.67 -6.12 -1.66
C CYS A 55 -4.75 -4.61 -1.97
N PRO A 56 -5.93 -4.07 -2.36
CA PRO A 56 -6.10 -2.64 -2.58
C PRO A 56 -6.05 -1.90 -1.25
N VAL A 57 -5.37 -0.75 -1.22
CA VAL A 57 -5.08 0.02 0.00
C VAL A 57 -5.30 1.53 -0.24
N THR A 58 -5.52 2.25 0.87
CA THR A 58 -5.25 3.69 0.91
C THR A 58 -3.84 3.88 1.49
N VAL A 59 -2.91 4.44 0.71
CA VAL A 59 -1.54 4.71 1.19
C VAL A 59 -1.50 5.98 2.05
N PRO A 60 -0.56 6.08 3.00
CA PRO A 60 -0.44 7.23 3.87
C PRO A 60 0.16 8.42 3.13
N CYS A 61 -0.12 9.61 3.65
CA CYS A 61 0.44 10.86 3.21
C CYS A 61 0.84 11.76 4.39
N PRO A 62 1.66 12.80 4.13
CA PRO A 62 1.97 13.86 5.08
C PRO A 62 0.83 14.36 5.97
N ALA A 63 -0.41 14.43 5.46
CA ALA A 63 -1.56 14.94 6.20
C ALA A 63 -2.12 13.94 7.23
N ASP A 64 -1.70 12.67 7.18
CA ASP A 64 -2.12 11.62 8.11
C ASP A 64 -1.24 11.56 9.37
N ASP A 65 -0.13 12.31 9.41
CA ASP A 65 0.78 12.35 10.54
C ASP A 65 0.17 13.16 11.71
N PRO A 66 -0.18 12.51 12.84
CA PRO A 66 -0.82 13.19 13.96
C PRO A 66 0.09 14.18 14.68
N GLU A 67 1.41 14.08 14.51
CA GLU A 67 2.41 14.95 15.16
C GLU A 67 2.79 16.15 14.28
N ARG A 68 2.25 16.25 13.08
CA ARG A 68 2.54 17.33 12.14
C ARG A 68 1.68 18.56 12.45
N LEU A 69 2.23 19.45 13.29
CA LEU A 69 1.68 20.77 13.64
C LEU A 69 1.87 21.82 12.53
#